data_AF-A0A662V9G0-F1
#
_entry.id   AF-A0A662V9G0-F1
#
_cell.length_a   1.000
_cell.length_b   1.000
_cell.length_c   1.000
_cell.angle_alpha   90.00
_cell.angle_beta   90.00
_cell.angle_gamma   90.00
#
_symmetry.space_group_name_H-M   'P 1'
#
loop_
_entity.id
_entity.type
_entity.pdbx_description
1 polymer ?
#
loop_
_entity_poly.entity_id
_entity_poly.type
_entity_poly.pdbx_seq_one_letter_code
_entity_poly.pdbx_strand_id
1 'polypeptide(L)'
;MSYLFEDRVLFSGDAFGMFSIPRAVFDEEGFEVYEAHARKYFADVVGYYRSFVSRNLDKLDKQGLKVDIIAPPHGVLWRRHVGRVLRLYRELSSGSTKRKALVLYASMYGDVEKGVRVAVEVLRREGFEVAVHGFTDRSWPRIGDVIGDAADSSIIIIGAPVYENKVFPLITWLLELIMHKADAKQRALLISSYGWGGVACRVISELLKRGKIELVEAVEYRGSPSPSDEERIRLAVKKVIGAG
;
A
#
# COMPACT_ATOMS: atom_id res chain seq x y z
N MET A 1 -10.63 -9.00 22.89
CA MET A 1 -9.26 -8.76 23.42
C MET A 1 -9.34 -8.90 24.93
N SER A 2 -8.44 -9.69 25.50
CA SER A 2 -8.41 -10.01 26.93
C SER A 2 -6.98 -9.87 27.44
N TYR A 3 -6.81 -9.62 28.73
CA TYR A 3 -5.49 -9.36 29.32
C TYR A 3 -5.32 -10.18 30.60
N LEU A 4 -4.20 -10.88 30.72
CA LEU A 4 -3.80 -11.64 31.90
C LEU A 4 -2.83 -10.78 32.70
N PHE A 5 -3.23 -10.41 33.92
CA PHE A 5 -2.53 -9.40 34.72
C PHE A 5 -1.21 -9.91 35.29
N GLU A 6 -1.22 -11.14 35.78
CA GLU A 6 -0.11 -11.80 36.46
C GLU A 6 1.11 -11.93 35.53
N ASP A 7 0.86 -12.37 34.29
CA ASP A 7 1.91 -12.62 33.29
C ASP A 7 2.06 -11.48 32.27
N ARG A 8 1.25 -10.42 32.37
CA ARG A 8 1.26 -9.27 31.47
C ARG A 8 1.08 -9.63 29.99
N VAL A 9 0.18 -10.57 29.72
CA VAL A 9 -0.11 -11.12 28.38
C VAL A 9 -1.38 -10.50 27.80
N LEU A 10 -1.26 -9.94 26.59
CA LEU A 10 -2.39 -9.43 25.82
C LEU A 10 -2.86 -10.47 24.78
N PHE A 11 -4.03 -11.06 25.00
CA PHE A 11 -4.71 -11.89 24.00
C PHE A 11 -5.48 -10.99 23.03
N SER A 12 -4.89 -10.74 21.87
CA SER A 12 -5.26 -9.62 21.01
C SER A 12 -6.40 -9.89 20.04
N GLY A 13 -6.80 -11.15 19.84
CA GLY A 13 -7.60 -11.53 18.68
C GLY A 13 -6.83 -11.22 17.39
N ASP A 14 -7.52 -10.84 16.32
CA ASP A 14 -6.85 -10.58 15.02
C ASP A 14 -5.83 -9.43 15.04
N ALA A 15 -5.91 -8.51 16.00
CA ALA A 15 -4.89 -7.47 16.12
C ALA A 15 -3.51 -8.10 16.40
N PHE A 16 -2.48 -7.53 15.79
CA PHE A 16 -1.08 -7.97 15.85
C PHE A 16 -0.78 -9.35 15.25
N GLY A 17 -1.71 -9.96 14.52
CA GLY A 17 -1.48 -11.20 13.76
C GLY A 17 -0.62 -11.01 12.51
N MET A 18 -0.32 -12.13 11.83
CA MET A 18 0.41 -12.14 10.56
C MET A 18 0.05 -13.34 9.68
N PHE A 19 0.25 -13.22 8.37
CA PHE A 19 0.19 -14.36 7.45
C PHE A 19 1.54 -15.07 7.38
N SER A 20 1.81 -15.94 8.35
CA SER A 20 3.01 -16.77 8.38
C SER A 20 2.74 -18.09 9.09
N ILE A 21 3.50 -19.13 8.73
CA ILE A 21 3.57 -20.41 9.46
C ILE A 21 4.98 -20.46 10.07
N PRO A 22 5.19 -19.81 11.22
CA PRO A 22 6.52 -19.69 11.81
C PRO A 22 7.01 -21.05 12.32
N ARG A 23 8.32 -21.26 12.29
CA ARG A 23 8.95 -22.48 12.85
C ARG A 23 9.00 -22.45 14.38
N ALA A 24 8.97 -21.26 14.96
CA ALA A 24 8.96 -21.01 16.39
C ALA A 24 7.64 -20.40 16.84
N VAL A 25 7.32 -20.56 18.13
CA VAL A 25 6.13 -19.94 18.74
C VAL A 25 6.33 -18.44 18.97
N PHE A 26 7.55 -18.01 19.30
CA PHE A 26 7.88 -16.62 19.61
C PHE A 26 8.66 -15.95 18.47
N ASP A 27 8.70 -14.62 18.49
CA ASP A 27 9.36 -13.73 17.53
C ASP A 27 10.90 -13.72 17.62
N GLU A 28 11.53 -14.90 17.65
CA GLU A 28 12.96 -15.06 17.93
C GLU A 28 13.85 -14.81 16.70
N GLU A 29 13.33 -15.00 15.49
CA GLU A 29 14.07 -14.83 14.23
C GLU A 29 14.31 -13.35 13.85
N GLY A 30 13.77 -12.41 14.63
CA GLY A 30 13.90 -10.97 14.40
C GLY A 30 12.64 -10.35 13.81
N PHE A 31 12.40 -9.07 14.11
CA PHE A 31 11.20 -8.37 13.67
C PHE A 31 11.12 -8.23 12.15
N GLU A 32 12.26 -8.02 11.49
CA GLU A 32 12.40 -7.81 10.05
C GLU A 32 11.87 -9.00 9.25
N VAL A 33 11.99 -10.21 9.79
CA VAL A 33 11.47 -11.44 9.17
C VAL A 33 9.94 -11.42 9.12
N TYR A 34 9.31 -10.85 10.15
CA TYR A 34 7.86 -10.89 10.33
C TYR A 34 7.14 -9.61 9.91
N GLU A 35 7.84 -8.48 9.83
CA GLU A 35 7.26 -7.16 9.61
C GLU A 35 6.38 -7.12 8.35
N ALA A 36 6.88 -7.64 7.23
CA ALA A 36 6.13 -7.68 5.98
C ALA A 36 4.85 -8.51 6.11
N HIS A 37 4.90 -9.64 6.81
CA HIS A 37 3.73 -10.50 7.06
C HIS A 37 2.70 -9.84 7.98
N ALA A 38 3.14 -9.14 9.01
CA ALA A 38 2.28 -8.40 9.94
C ALA A 38 1.63 -7.18 9.26
N ARG A 39 2.40 -6.43 8.46
CA ARG A 39 1.91 -5.29 7.66
C ARG A 39 0.85 -5.74 6.65
N LYS A 40 1.13 -6.81 5.92
CA LYS A 40 0.18 -7.44 5.00
C LYS A 40 -1.11 -7.84 5.72
N TYR A 41 -0.98 -8.56 6.84
CA TYR A 41 -2.13 -8.98 7.65
C TYR A 41 -2.95 -7.80 8.18
N PHE A 42 -2.28 -6.74 8.64
CA PHE A 42 -2.95 -5.51 9.01
C PHE A 42 -3.78 -4.98 7.85
N ALA A 43 -3.20 -4.80 6.66
CA ALA A 43 -3.92 -4.24 5.53
C ALA A 43 -5.10 -5.13 5.08
N ASP A 44 -4.90 -6.45 4.98
CA ASP A 44 -5.91 -7.41 4.53
C ASP A 44 -7.05 -7.59 5.55
N VAL A 45 -6.72 -7.87 6.81
CA VAL A 45 -7.71 -8.30 7.82
C VAL A 45 -8.21 -7.12 8.64
N VAL A 46 -7.29 -6.25 9.08
CA VAL A 46 -7.56 -5.23 10.09
C VAL A 46 -7.85 -3.85 9.49
N GLY A 47 -7.38 -3.57 8.27
CA GLY A 47 -7.26 -2.22 7.70
C GLY A 47 -8.58 -1.45 7.62
N TYR A 48 -9.68 -2.14 7.36
CA TYR A 48 -11.03 -1.55 7.38
C TYR A 48 -11.40 -0.99 8.77
N TYR A 49 -10.97 -1.65 9.84
CA TYR A 49 -11.22 -1.28 11.23
C TYR A 49 -10.10 -0.43 11.84
N ARG A 50 -9.21 0.16 11.03
CA ARG A 50 -8.04 0.93 11.52
C ARG A 50 -8.37 1.98 12.60
N SER A 51 -9.50 2.67 12.47
CA SER A 51 -9.92 3.70 13.45
C SER A 51 -10.24 3.11 14.83
N PHE A 52 -10.67 1.85 14.90
CA PHE A 52 -10.85 1.13 16.16
C PHE A 52 -9.51 0.71 16.76
N VAL A 53 -8.54 0.30 15.92
CA VAL A 53 -7.18 -0.03 16.37
C VAL A 53 -6.53 1.16 17.07
N SER A 54 -6.51 2.33 16.41
CA SER A 54 -5.91 3.54 17.00
C SER A 54 -6.54 3.88 18.35
N ARG A 55 -7.88 3.90 18.43
CA ARG A 55 -8.60 4.20 19.68
C ARG A 55 -8.34 3.18 20.79
N ASN A 56 -8.19 1.90 20.45
CA ASN A 56 -7.93 0.86 21.44
C ASN A 56 -6.47 0.87 21.93
N LEU A 57 -5.52 1.24 21.06
CA LEU A 57 -4.13 1.49 21.47
C LEU A 57 -4.04 2.67 22.44
N ASP A 58 -4.77 3.76 22.18
CA ASP A 58 -4.82 4.91 23.10
C ASP A 58 -5.44 4.54 24.46
N LYS A 59 -6.46 3.67 24.47
CA LYS A 59 -7.06 3.16 25.71
C LYS A 59 -6.07 2.31 26.50
N LEU A 60 -5.32 1.44 25.83
CA LEU A 60 -4.29 0.61 26.45
C LEU A 60 -3.25 1.48 27.15
N ASP A 61 -2.79 2.55 26.48
CA ASP A 61 -1.83 3.51 27.05
C ASP A 61 -2.41 4.23 28.28
N LYS A 62 -3.66 4.69 28.21
CA LYS A 62 -4.34 5.38 29.32
C LYS A 62 -4.56 4.52 30.55
N GLN A 63 -4.69 3.20 30.37
CA GLN A 63 -4.82 2.26 31.48
C GLN A 63 -3.48 1.96 32.17
N GLY A 64 -2.35 2.38 31.59
CA GLY A 64 -1.02 2.13 32.15
C GLY A 64 -0.65 0.64 32.21
N LEU A 65 -1.30 -0.20 31.39
CA LEU A 65 -1.02 -1.63 31.35
C LEU A 65 0.34 -1.88 30.70
N LYS A 66 1.21 -2.60 31.40
CA LYS A 66 2.50 -3.07 30.86
C LYS A 66 2.27 -4.35 30.09
N VAL A 67 2.55 -4.37 28.78
CA VAL A 67 2.40 -5.57 27.96
C VAL A 67 3.78 -6.18 27.68
N ASP A 68 4.00 -7.38 28.20
CA ASP A 68 5.26 -8.11 28.02
C ASP A 68 5.15 -9.11 26.85
N ILE A 69 3.94 -9.62 26.58
CA ILE A 69 3.66 -10.53 25.47
C ILE A 69 2.35 -10.14 24.78
N ILE A 70 2.35 -10.12 23.44
CA ILE A 70 1.13 -10.04 22.64
C ILE A 70 0.90 -11.39 21.96
N ALA A 71 -0.27 -11.97 22.20
CA ALA A 71 -0.67 -13.29 21.75
C ALA A 71 -1.84 -13.22 20.76
N PRO A 72 -1.56 -13.01 19.45
CA PRO A 72 -2.56 -13.17 18.40
C PRO A 72 -2.84 -14.66 18.12
N PRO A 73 -3.99 -15.01 17.52
CA PRO A 73 -4.30 -16.39 17.12
C PRO A 73 -3.54 -16.84 15.85
N HIS A 74 -2.87 -15.92 15.15
CA HIS A 74 -2.22 -16.20 13.87
C HIS A 74 -0.77 -15.67 13.85
N GLY A 75 0.17 -16.58 13.55
CA GLY A 75 1.60 -16.30 13.50
C GLY A 75 2.33 -16.52 14.82
N VAL A 76 3.33 -15.69 15.11
CA VAL A 76 4.12 -15.78 16.35
C VAL A 76 3.46 -14.99 17.49
N LEU A 77 3.83 -15.36 18.71
CA LEU A 77 3.65 -14.52 19.90
C LEU A 77 4.76 -13.48 19.94
N TRP A 78 4.40 -12.21 20.04
CA TRP A 78 5.38 -11.13 20.18
C TRP A 78 5.83 -11.04 21.62
N ARG A 79 7.13 -11.23 21.86
CA ARG A 79 7.74 -11.12 23.19
C ARG A 79 8.98 -10.24 23.16
N ARG A 80 9.87 -10.44 22.19
CA ARG A 80 11.09 -9.62 22.05
C ARG A 80 10.82 -8.26 21.42
N HIS A 81 9.82 -8.19 20.54
CA HIS A 81 9.57 -7.01 19.70
C HIS A 81 8.18 -6.39 19.92
N VAL A 82 7.57 -6.57 21.11
CA VAL A 82 6.25 -5.99 21.47
C VAL A 82 6.18 -4.49 21.16
N GLY A 83 7.21 -3.73 21.55
CA GLY A 83 7.26 -2.29 21.27
C GLY A 83 7.26 -1.95 19.78
N ARG A 84 7.89 -2.77 18.93
CA ARG A 84 7.95 -2.56 17.48
C ARG A 84 6.62 -2.89 16.81
N VAL A 85 5.97 -4.00 17.18
CA VAL A 85 4.66 -4.34 16.60
C VAL A 85 3.56 -3.35 17.02
N LEU A 86 3.60 -2.85 18.26
CA LEU A 86 2.71 -1.78 18.71
C LEU A 86 2.93 -0.50 17.90
N ARG A 87 4.18 -0.13 17.65
CA ARG A 87 4.52 1.04 16.82
C ARG A 87 4.03 0.87 15.39
N LEU A 88 4.27 -0.29 14.77
CA LEU A 88 3.78 -0.61 13.42
C LEU A 88 2.26 -0.42 13.33
N TYR A 89 1.50 -0.97 14.28
CA TYR A 89 0.05 -0.84 14.29
C TYR A 89 -0.42 0.61 14.53
N ARG A 90 0.29 1.40 15.35
CA ARG A 90 -0.01 2.85 15.50
C ARG A 90 0.21 3.60 14.18
N GLU A 91 1.35 3.39 13.54
CA GLU A 91 1.69 4.03 12.25
C GLU A 91 0.63 3.70 11.19
N LEU A 92 0.36 2.40 10.99
CA LEU A 92 -0.62 1.92 10.01
C LEU A 92 -2.04 2.39 10.32
N SER A 93 -2.46 2.37 11.59
CA SER A 93 -3.83 2.75 11.95
C SER A 93 -4.10 4.26 11.90
N SER A 94 -3.07 5.07 12.11
CA SER A 94 -3.15 6.54 12.00
C SER A 94 -3.17 7.04 10.54
N GLY A 95 -2.83 6.16 9.57
CA GLY A 95 -2.61 6.55 8.19
C GLY A 95 -1.32 7.36 8.01
N SER A 96 -0.32 7.13 8.86
CA SER A 96 1.01 7.70 8.70
C SER A 96 1.66 7.11 7.45
N THR A 97 2.28 7.96 6.64
CA THR A 97 2.94 7.55 5.40
C THR A 97 4.44 7.78 5.50
N LYS A 98 5.18 6.95 4.77
CA LYS A 98 6.63 7.06 4.61
C LYS A 98 6.95 7.73 3.27
N ARG A 99 8.24 8.04 3.06
CA ARG A 99 8.78 8.42 1.75
C ARG A 99 8.85 7.19 0.82
N LYS A 100 7.68 6.62 0.56
CA LYS A 100 7.45 5.39 -0.17
C LYS A 100 6.37 5.61 -1.23
N ALA A 101 6.62 5.08 -2.42
CA ALA A 101 5.69 5.09 -3.53
C ALA A 101 5.23 3.67 -3.85
N LEU A 102 3.92 3.47 -3.87
CA LEU A 102 3.30 2.31 -4.47
C LEU A 102 3.20 2.53 -5.97
N VAL A 103 3.66 1.59 -6.76
CA VAL A 103 3.50 1.57 -8.22
C VAL A 103 2.68 0.34 -8.57
N LEU A 104 1.43 0.51 -8.96
CA LEU A 104 0.58 -0.58 -9.42
C LEU A 104 0.19 -0.37 -10.88
N TYR A 105 0.35 -1.40 -11.71
CA TYR A 105 -0.01 -1.26 -13.12
C TYR A 105 -0.45 -2.56 -13.76
N ALA A 106 -1.25 -2.44 -14.81
CA ALA A 106 -1.55 -3.50 -15.73
C ALA A 106 -0.92 -3.18 -17.08
N SER A 107 -0.41 -4.18 -17.80
CA SER A 107 0.09 -3.97 -19.15
C SER A 107 -0.16 -5.19 -20.02
N MET A 108 -0.81 -4.98 -21.16
CA MET A 108 -1.13 -6.05 -22.12
C MET A 108 0.03 -6.31 -23.08
N TYR A 109 0.66 -5.24 -23.56
CA TYR A 109 1.72 -5.29 -24.59
C TYR A 109 3.02 -4.60 -24.13
N GLY A 110 3.14 -4.27 -22.84
CA GLY A 110 4.31 -3.63 -22.26
C GLY A 110 4.37 -2.10 -22.42
N ASP A 111 3.45 -1.47 -23.12
CA ASP A 111 3.52 -0.01 -23.36
C ASP A 111 3.30 0.81 -22.08
N VAL A 112 2.29 0.45 -21.27
CA VAL A 112 2.10 1.04 -19.94
C VAL A 112 3.32 0.78 -19.05
N GLU A 113 3.88 -0.42 -19.11
CA GLU A 113 5.04 -0.80 -18.31
C GLU A 113 6.26 0.09 -18.64
N LYS A 114 6.51 0.40 -19.92
CA LYS A 114 7.59 1.32 -20.33
C LYS A 114 7.42 2.70 -19.69
N GLY A 115 6.21 3.28 -19.73
CA GLY A 115 5.95 4.58 -19.11
C GLY A 115 6.11 4.52 -17.58
N VAL A 116 5.60 3.46 -16.94
CA VAL A 116 5.75 3.26 -15.50
C VAL A 116 7.21 3.14 -15.07
N ARG A 117 8.07 2.47 -15.87
CA ARG A 117 9.51 2.36 -15.59
C ARG A 117 10.20 3.73 -15.51
N VAL A 118 9.81 4.68 -16.35
CA VAL A 118 10.33 6.06 -16.28
C VAL A 118 9.97 6.70 -14.94
N ALA A 119 8.72 6.52 -14.47
CA ALA A 119 8.31 7.06 -13.18
C ALA A 119 9.05 6.41 -12.00
N VAL A 120 9.23 5.09 -12.03
CA VAL A 120 9.99 4.33 -11.02
C VAL A 120 11.44 4.83 -10.94
N GLU A 121 12.08 5.06 -12.07
CA GLU A 121 13.46 5.56 -12.12
C GLU A 121 13.58 6.93 -11.44
N VAL A 122 12.69 7.87 -11.78
CA VAL A 122 12.68 9.20 -11.16
C VAL A 122 12.42 9.08 -9.66
N LEU A 123 11.41 8.34 -9.22
CA LEU A 123 11.12 8.17 -7.79
C LEU A 123 12.31 7.64 -7.00
N ARG A 124 13.01 6.63 -7.53
CA ARG A 124 14.22 6.08 -6.88
C ARG A 124 15.35 7.10 -6.82
N ARG A 125 15.58 7.87 -7.89
CA ARG A 125 16.58 8.95 -7.91
C ARG A 125 16.26 10.05 -6.88
N GLU A 126 14.98 10.29 -6.61
CA GLU A 126 14.49 11.23 -5.59
C GLU A 126 14.45 10.64 -4.16
N GLY A 127 15.01 9.44 -3.98
CA GLY A 127 15.17 8.80 -2.67
C GLY A 127 13.89 8.18 -2.11
N PHE A 128 12.91 7.84 -2.95
CA PHE A 128 11.75 7.07 -2.50
C PHE A 128 12.05 5.57 -2.45
N GLU A 129 11.55 4.90 -1.42
CA GLU A 129 11.31 3.45 -1.48
C GLU A 129 10.21 3.21 -2.52
N VAL A 130 10.41 2.28 -3.47
CA VAL A 130 9.44 2.05 -4.55
C VAL A 130 9.03 0.58 -4.59
N ALA A 131 7.77 0.33 -4.22
CA ALA A 131 7.13 -0.98 -4.30
C ALA A 131 6.41 -1.11 -5.65
N VAL A 132 6.90 -2.00 -6.54
CA VAL A 132 6.38 -2.15 -7.90
C VAL A 132 5.58 -3.45 -8.02
N HIS A 133 4.31 -3.31 -8.38
CA HIS A 133 3.34 -4.38 -8.55
C HIS A 133 2.75 -4.36 -9.96
N GLY A 134 3.35 -5.14 -10.86
CA GLY A 134 2.94 -5.25 -12.25
C GLY A 134 2.09 -6.49 -12.51
N PHE A 135 0.90 -6.27 -13.09
CA PHE A 135 -0.02 -7.30 -13.55
C PHE A 135 0.09 -7.44 -15.07
N THR A 136 0.84 -8.46 -15.49
CA THR A 136 1.20 -8.73 -16.88
C THR A 136 1.11 -10.23 -17.15
N ASP A 137 1.42 -10.65 -18.38
CA ASP A 137 1.59 -12.06 -18.74
C ASP A 137 2.74 -12.76 -17.98
N ARG A 138 3.72 -11.99 -17.50
CA ARG A 138 4.94 -12.50 -16.84
C ARG A 138 4.94 -12.36 -15.32
N SER A 139 4.03 -11.56 -14.76
CA SER A 139 4.03 -11.21 -13.35
C SER A 139 2.61 -11.00 -12.84
N TRP A 140 2.31 -11.62 -11.70
CA TRP A 140 1.05 -11.46 -10.99
C TRP A 140 1.30 -11.45 -9.47
N PRO A 141 1.51 -10.27 -8.86
CA PRO A 141 1.80 -10.18 -7.43
C PRO A 141 0.58 -10.57 -6.59
N ARG A 142 0.83 -10.93 -5.32
CA ARG A 142 -0.25 -11.23 -4.38
C ARG A 142 -0.92 -9.93 -3.98
N ILE A 143 -2.25 -9.91 -3.98
CA ILE A 143 -3.05 -8.71 -3.70
C ILE A 143 -2.76 -8.13 -2.31
N GLY A 144 -2.56 -9.00 -1.32
CA GLY A 144 -2.20 -8.58 0.03
C GLY A 144 -0.88 -7.80 0.09
N ASP A 145 0.08 -8.12 -0.78
CA ASP A 145 1.36 -7.37 -0.84
C ASP A 145 1.11 -5.95 -1.39
N VAL A 146 0.24 -5.81 -2.40
CA VAL A 146 -0.16 -4.51 -2.96
C VAL A 146 -0.80 -3.60 -1.92
N ILE A 147 -1.81 -4.10 -1.19
CA ILE A 147 -2.51 -3.29 -0.19
C ILE A 147 -1.66 -3.07 1.07
N GLY A 148 -0.76 -4.01 1.39
CA GLY A 148 0.22 -3.86 2.46
C GLY A 148 1.19 -2.70 2.19
N ASP A 149 1.67 -2.59 0.95
CA ASP A 149 2.50 -1.46 0.52
C ASP A 149 1.71 -0.15 0.37
N ALA A 150 0.42 -0.23 0.01
CA ALA A 150 -0.45 0.94 -0.05
C ALA A 150 -0.64 1.62 1.32
N ALA A 151 -0.59 0.83 2.40
CA ALA A 151 -0.95 1.28 3.75
C ALA A 151 -0.01 2.36 4.32
N ASP A 152 1.26 2.38 3.92
CA ASP A 152 2.25 3.39 4.34
C ASP A 152 2.92 4.14 3.19
N SER A 153 2.43 4.00 1.95
CA SER A 153 2.88 4.80 0.82
C SER A 153 2.26 6.19 0.84
N SER A 154 3.07 7.23 0.59
CA SER A 154 2.59 8.62 0.41
C SER A 154 2.18 8.92 -1.03
N ILE A 155 2.68 8.13 -1.99
CA ILE A 155 2.43 8.29 -3.43
C ILE A 155 1.91 6.99 -4.03
N ILE A 156 0.99 7.10 -4.99
CA ILE A 156 0.53 5.99 -5.81
C ILE A 156 0.72 6.32 -7.30
N ILE A 157 1.54 5.55 -8.00
CA ILE A 157 1.62 5.58 -9.46
C ILE A 157 0.69 4.50 -10.00
N ILE A 158 -0.25 4.90 -10.85
CA ILE A 158 -1.28 4.05 -11.43
C ILE A 158 -0.96 3.89 -12.91
N GLY A 159 -0.57 2.70 -13.33
CA GLY A 159 -0.40 2.37 -14.74
C GLY A 159 -1.62 1.63 -15.28
N ALA A 160 -2.36 2.21 -16.22
CA ALA A 160 -3.63 1.63 -16.66
C ALA A 160 -3.78 1.68 -18.19
N PRO A 161 -3.93 0.53 -18.89
CA PRO A 161 -4.26 0.55 -20.30
C PRO A 161 -5.76 0.84 -20.47
N VAL A 162 -6.10 1.54 -21.56
CA VAL A 162 -7.49 1.62 -22.01
C VAL A 162 -7.92 0.27 -22.55
N TYR A 163 -9.06 -0.22 -22.06
CA TYR A 163 -9.64 -1.52 -22.39
C TYR A 163 -11.15 -1.36 -22.59
N GLU A 164 -11.67 -1.72 -23.77
CA GLU A 164 -13.10 -1.64 -24.11
C GLU A 164 -13.74 -0.25 -23.86
N ASN A 165 -13.04 0.83 -24.27
CA ASN A 165 -13.43 2.22 -23.98
C ASN A 165 -13.62 2.52 -22.47
N LYS A 166 -12.96 1.74 -21.62
CA LYS A 166 -12.87 1.91 -20.16
C LYS A 166 -11.42 1.72 -19.71
N VAL A 167 -11.22 1.61 -18.41
CA VAL A 167 -9.96 1.21 -17.80
C VAL A 167 -9.95 -0.29 -17.63
N PHE A 168 -8.76 -0.92 -17.74
CA PHE A 168 -8.60 -2.33 -17.43
C PHE A 168 -9.19 -2.70 -16.05
N PRO A 169 -10.17 -3.63 -15.96
CA PRO A 169 -11.00 -3.82 -14.76
C PRO A 169 -10.22 -4.11 -13.47
N LEU A 170 -9.08 -4.79 -13.57
CA LEU A 170 -8.24 -5.11 -12.43
C LEU A 170 -7.74 -3.85 -11.72
N ILE A 171 -7.41 -2.79 -12.46
CA ILE A 171 -6.90 -1.54 -11.88
C ILE A 171 -7.99 -0.84 -11.07
N THR A 172 -9.22 -0.76 -11.60
CA THR A 172 -10.33 -0.17 -10.86
C THR A 172 -10.63 -0.96 -9.59
N TRP A 173 -10.62 -2.29 -9.66
CA TRP A 173 -10.84 -3.14 -8.48
C TRP A 173 -9.75 -2.98 -7.41
N LEU A 174 -8.47 -2.95 -7.81
CA LEU A 174 -7.36 -2.73 -6.88
C LEU A 174 -7.46 -1.38 -6.18
N LEU A 175 -7.81 -0.32 -6.90
CA LEU A 175 -7.98 1.01 -6.32
C LEU A 175 -9.16 1.04 -5.34
N GLU A 176 -10.29 0.41 -5.66
CA GLU A 176 -11.41 0.26 -4.72
C GLU A 176 -11.01 -0.49 -3.46
N LEU A 177 -10.27 -1.58 -3.61
CA LEU A 177 -9.77 -2.35 -2.47
C LEU A 177 -8.81 -1.53 -1.60
N ILE A 178 -7.88 -0.77 -2.21
CA ILE A 178 -6.97 0.13 -1.49
C ILE A 178 -7.76 1.19 -0.72
N MET A 179 -8.72 1.86 -1.35
CA MET A 179 -9.54 2.89 -0.69
C MET A 179 -10.36 2.32 0.48
N HIS A 180 -10.75 1.04 0.41
CA HIS A 180 -11.48 0.36 1.47
C HIS A 180 -10.59 -0.10 2.63
N LYS A 181 -9.31 -0.39 2.38
CA LYS A 181 -8.39 -1.01 3.36
C LYS A 181 -7.34 -0.05 3.92
N ALA A 182 -6.89 0.92 3.13
CA ALA A 182 -5.85 1.89 3.49
C ALA A 182 -6.42 3.30 3.71
N ASP A 183 -5.65 4.16 4.37
CA ASP A 183 -6.02 5.56 4.50
C ASP A 183 -5.72 6.32 3.21
N ALA A 184 -6.70 7.10 2.77
CA ALA A 184 -6.71 7.68 1.43
C ALA A 184 -6.16 9.11 1.44
N LYS A 185 -4.88 9.21 1.78
CA LYS A 185 -4.14 10.48 1.86
C LYS A 185 -3.04 10.58 0.80
N GLN A 186 -2.94 9.59 -0.08
CA GLN A 186 -1.89 9.52 -1.08
C GLN A 186 -2.13 10.53 -2.20
N ARG A 187 -1.01 10.97 -2.78
CA ARG A 187 -0.99 11.72 -4.03
C ARG A 187 -0.77 10.74 -5.18
N ALA A 188 -1.55 10.86 -6.24
CA ALA A 188 -1.59 9.91 -7.33
C ALA A 188 -1.12 10.51 -8.66
N LEU A 189 -0.44 9.69 -9.46
CA LEU A 189 -0.12 9.93 -10.86
C LEU A 189 -0.73 8.83 -11.70
N LEU A 190 -1.50 9.19 -12.73
CA LEU A 190 -1.95 8.24 -13.75
C LEU A 190 -1.00 8.23 -14.94
N ILE A 191 -0.59 7.03 -15.37
CA ILE A 191 0.12 6.78 -16.62
C ILE A 191 -0.72 5.81 -17.44
N SER A 192 -1.17 6.23 -18.63
CA SER A 192 -2.08 5.42 -19.45
C SER A 192 -1.65 5.37 -20.91
N SER A 193 -1.83 4.18 -21.49
CA SER A 193 -1.67 3.93 -22.92
C SER A 193 -3.02 3.56 -23.55
N TYR A 194 -3.29 4.10 -24.73
CA TYR A 194 -4.50 3.81 -25.52
C TYR A 194 -4.19 3.55 -26.99
N GLY A 195 -5.10 2.86 -27.68
CA GLY A 195 -4.98 2.59 -29.13
C GLY A 195 -5.64 3.67 -30.01
N TRP A 196 -6.84 4.12 -29.63
CA TRP A 196 -7.68 5.01 -30.44
C TRP A 196 -8.09 6.29 -29.69
N GLY A 197 -8.47 6.17 -28.41
CA GLY A 197 -8.88 7.30 -27.58
C GLY A 197 -8.57 7.08 -26.11
N GLY A 198 -8.20 8.17 -25.44
CA GLY A 198 -7.96 8.22 -24.00
C GLY A 198 -9.26 8.39 -23.22
N VAL A 199 -9.50 7.50 -22.27
CA VAL A 199 -10.67 7.54 -21.36
C VAL A 199 -10.27 7.30 -19.90
N ALA A 200 -9.01 6.92 -19.66
CA ALA A 200 -8.56 6.45 -18.37
C ALA A 200 -8.52 7.59 -17.35
N CYS A 201 -8.07 8.78 -17.77
CA CYS A 201 -8.02 9.96 -16.90
C CYS A 201 -9.39 10.27 -16.28
N ARG A 202 -10.46 10.33 -17.08
CA ARG A 202 -11.81 10.60 -16.59
C ARG A 202 -12.26 9.55 -15.56
N VAL A 203 -12.16 8.26 -15.92
CA VAL A 203 -12.63 7.15 -15.09
C VAL A 203 -11.86 7.06 -13.77
N ILE A 204 -10.52 7.16 -13.82
CA ILE A 204 -9.69 7.12 -12.62
C ILE A 204 -9.90 8.36 -11.76
N SER A 205 -10.03 9.55 -12.35
CA SER A 205 -10.30 10.79 -11.59
C SER A 205 -11.60 10.69 -10.78
N GLU A 206 -12.67 10.17 -11.38
CA GLU A 206 -13.95 9.96 -10.70
C GLU A 206 -13.83 8.93 -9.57
N LEU A 207 -13.09 7.85 -9.81
CA LEU A 207 -12.85 6.81 -8.81
C LEU A 207 -12.07 7.34 -7.60
N LEU A 208 -10.94 8.02 -7.84
CA LEU A 208 -10.07 8.52 -6.78
C LEU A 208 -10.75 9.62 -5.94
N LYS A 209 -11.62 10.45 -6.55
CA LYS A 209 -12.46 11.43 -5.83
C LYS A 209 -13.32 10.78 -4.75
N ARG A 210 -13.89 9.59 -5.01
CA ARG A 210 -14.69 8.83 -4.02
C ARG A 210 -13.84 8.39 -2.83
N GLY A 211 -12.56 8.09 -3.09
CA GLY A 211 -11.60 7.71 -2.07
C GLY A 211 -10.95 8.87 -1.32
N LYS A 212 -11.03 10.11 -1.81
CA LYS A 212 -10.21 11.25 -1.33
C LYS A 212 -8.70 11.12 -1.65
N ILE A 213 -8.34 10.30 -2.63
CA ILE A 213 -6.97 10.27 -3.17
C ILE A 213 -6.85 11.42 -4.18
N GLU A 214 -5.82 12.26 -4.03
CA GLU A 214 -5.58 13.39 -4.92
C GLU A 214 -4.91 12.90 -6.21
N LEU A 215 -5.60 12.96 -7.35
CA LEU A 215 -4.92 12.81 -8.65
C LEU A 215 -4.22 14.12 -9.00
N VAL A 216 -2.90 14.14 -8.89
CA VAL A 216 -2.09 15.34 -9.13
C VAL A 216 -1.89 15.60 -10.62
N GLU A 217 -1.67 14.54 -11.39
CA GLU A 217 -1.41 14.65 -12.83
C GLU A 217 -1.78 13.34 -13.54
N ALA A 218 -2.06 13.42 -14.84
CA ALA A 218 -2.28 12.27 -15.71
C ALA A 218 -1.49 12.42 -17.02
N VAL A 219 -0.77 11.37 -17.39
CA VAL A 219 -0.07 11.29 -18.68
C VAL A 219 -0.67 10.16 -19.51
N GLU A 220 -1.41 10.53 -20.55
CA GLU A 220 -1.97 9.60 -21.53
C GLU A 220 -1.21 9.72 -22.87
N TYR A 221 -0.92 8.58 -23.51
CA TYR A 221 -0.24 8.49 -24.80
C TYR A 221 -0.76 7.32 -25.64
N ARG A 222 -0.50 7.37 -26.95
CA ARG A 222 -0.97 6.37 -27.91
C ARG A 222 0.09 5.29 -28.13
N GLY A 223 -0.23 4.03 -27.83
CA GLY A 223 0.70 2.91 -27.97
C GLY A 223 1.90 3.05 -27.04
N SER A 224 3.12 2.83 -27.55
CA SER A 224 4.37 2.97 -26.78
C SER A 224 4.69 4.45 -26.50
N PRO A 225 5.21 4.80 -25.31
CA PRO A 225 5.58 6.19 -25.03
C PRO A 225 6.71 6.65 -25.95
N SER A 226 6.58 7.87 -26.47
CA SER A 226 7.64 8.60 -27.19
C SER A 226 8.58 9.31 -26.20
N PRO A 227 9.75 9.82 -26.65
CA PRO A 227 10.62 10.62 -25.79
C PRO A 227 9.94 11.84 -25.15
N SER A 228 8.96 12.44 -25.85
CA SER A 228 8.14 13.53 -25.32
C SER A 228 7.22 13.05 -24.20
N ASP A 229 6.63 11.86 -24.34
CA ASP A 229 5.78 11.26 -23.30
C ASP A 229 6.58 10.90 -22.06
N GLU A 230 7.78 10.36 -22.23
CA GLU A 230 8.68 10.09 -21.12
C GLU A 230 9.03 11.37 -20.36
N GLU A 231 9.29 12.47 -21.05
CA GLU A 231 9.57 13.75 -20.40
C GLU A 231 8.36 14.28 -19.63
N ARG A 232 7.15 14.17 -20.20
CA ARG A 232 5.90 14.48 -19.47
C ARG A 232 5.76 13.62 -18.21
N ILE A 233 6.13 12.34 -18.25
CA ILE A 233 6.13 11.45 -17.07
C ILE A 233 7.15 11.93 -16.03
N ARG A 234 8.38 12.30 -16.43
CA ARG A 234 9.39 12.81 -15.49
C ARG A 234 8.89 14.07 -14.76
N LEU A 235 8.34 15.02 -15.50
CA LEU A 235 7.76 16.24 -14.95
C LEU A 235 6.55 15.95 -14.04
N ALA A 236 5.69 15.01 -14.44
CA ALA A 236 4.54 14.63 -13.64
C ALA A 236 4.96 14.01 -12.29
N VAL A 237 6.00 13.18 -12.26
CA VAL A 237 6.56 12.64 -11.00
C VAL A 237 7.05 13.78 -10.11
N LYS A 238 7.76 14.77 -10.65
CA LYS A 238 8.23 15.95 -9.90
C LYS A 238 7.07 16.72 -9.24
N LYS A 239 5.97 16.90 -9.96
CA LYS A 239 4.74 17.51 -9.39
C LYS A 239 4.16 16.69 -8.25
N VAL A 240 4.09 15.36 -8.40
CA VAL A 240 3.47 14.45 -7.41
C VAL A 240 4.31 14.36 -6.13
N ILE A 241 5.64 14.38 -6.23
CA ILE A 241 6.51 14.44 -5.03
C ILE A 241 6.50 15.82 -4.35
N GLY A 242 5.94 16.86 -4.99
CA GLY A 242 5.95 18.24 -4.48
C GLY A 242 7.30 18.94 -4.62
N ALA A 243 8.13 18.51 -5.57
CA ALA A 243 9.38 19.19 -5.91
C ALA A 243 9.13 20.03 -7.17
N GLY A 244 8.61 21.24 -6.97
CA GLY A 244 8.29 22.21 -8.01
C GLY A 244 8.14 23.60 -7.41
#